data_AF-A0A5B7HXJ9-F1
#
_entry.id   AF-A0A5B7HXJ9-F1
#
_cell.length_a   1.000
_cell.length_b   1.000
_cell.length_c   1.000
_cell.angle_alpha   90.00
_cell.angle_beta   90.00
_cell.angle_gamma   90.00
#
_symmetry.space_group_name_H-M   'P 1'
#
loop_
_entity.id
_entity.type
_entity.pdbx_description
1 polymer ?
#
loop_
_entity_poly.entity_id
_entity_poly.type
_entity_poly.pdbx_seq_one_letter_code
_entity_poly.pdbx_strand_id
1 'polypeptide(L)' 'MRQCVKDVRKYNFPHRTVVKWNALDNGIVAAHSLHNFKEKLDKWRHGDRTL' A
#
# COMPACT_ATOMS: atom_id res chain seq x y z
N MET A 1 9.26 -21.50 -18.85
CA MET A 1 8.33 -20.34 -18.76
C MET A 1 7.01 -20.63 -18.03
N ARG A 2 6.42 -21.82 -18.09
CA ARG A 2 5.13 -22.12 -17.38
C ARG A 2 5.21 -21.95 -15.85
N GLN A 3 6.37 -22.18 -15.25
CA GLN A 3 6.57 -22.05 -13.80
C GLN A 3 6.51 -20.58 -13.36
N CYS A 4 7.18 -19.67 -14.08
CA CYS A 4 7.15 -18.24 -13.81
C CYS A 4 5.72 -17.67 -13.80
N VAL A 5 4.88 -18.03 -14.76
CA VAL A 5 3.48 -17.56 -14.80
C VAL A 5 2.65 -18.09 -13.63
N LYS A 6 2.89 -19.35 -13.20
CA LYS A 6 2.24 -19.93 -12.01
C LYS A 6 2.69 -19.21 -10.74
N ASP A 7 3.98 -18.91 -10.64
CA ASP A 7 4.55 -18.24 -9.47
C ASP A 7 4.06 -16.79 -9.41
N VAL A 8 4.03 -16.05 -10.53
CA VAL A 8 3.43 -14.71 -10.59
C VAL A 8 1.98 -14.73 -10.13
N ARG A 9 1.18 -15.71 -10.58
CA ARG A 9 -0.23 -15.80 -10.13
C ARG A 9 -0.34 -16.17 -8.63
N LYS A 10 0.57 -16.99 -8.11
CA LYS A 10 0.59 -17.45 -6.71
C LYS A 10 1.07 -16.37 -5.74
N TYR A 11 2.09 -15.60 -6.14
CA TYR A 11 2.76 -14.62 -5.29
C TYR A 11 2.34 -13.17 -5.58
N ASN A 12 1.55 -12.92 -6.63
CA ASN A 12 1.04 -11.57 -6.87
C ASN A 12 0.08 -11.15 -5.78
N PHE A 13 0.18 -9.87 -5.46
CA PHE A 13 -0.87 -9.20 -4.71
C PHE A 13 -2.14 -9.11 -5.56
N PRO A 14 -3.32 -9.21 -4.94
CA PRO A 14 -4.57 -8.91 -5.61
C PRO A 14 -4.48 -7.54 -6.29
N HIS A 15 -4.97 -7.43 -7.52
CA HIS A 15 -4.91 -6.17 -8.29
C HIS A 15 -5.51 -4.98 -7.50
N ARG A 16 -6.60 -5.23 -6.76
CA ARG A 16 -7.24 -4.25 -5.86
C ARG A 16 -6.31 -3.74 -4.76
N THR A 17 -5.38 -4.57 -4.29
CA THR A 17 -4.37 -4.19 -3.28
C THR A 17 -3.33 -3.27 -3.91
N VAL A 18 -2.83 -3.62 -5.10
CA VAL A 18 -1.83 -2.82 -5.83
C VAL A 18 -2.36 -1.42 -6.16
N VAL A 19 -3.60 -1.30 -6.63
CA VAL A 19 -4.22 0.01 -6.92
C VAL A 19 -4.28 0.91 -5.68
N LYS A 20 -4.58 0.34 -4.50
CA LYS A 20 -4.59 1.11 -3.24
C LYS A 20 -3.20 1.58 -2.83
N TRP A 21 -2.18 0.74 -2.99
CA TRP A 21 -0.80 1.12 -2.69
C TRP A 21 -0.28 2.20 -3.64
N ASN A 22 -0.61 2.10 -4.93
CA ASN A 22 -0.21 3.09 -5.93
C ASN A 22 -0.92 4.45 -5.78
N ALA A 23 -2.03 4.50 -5.04
CA ALA A 23 -2.75 5.74 -4.74
C ALA A 23 -2.22 6.47 -3.49
N LEU A 24 -1.24 5.89 -2.79
CA LEU A 24 -0.59 6.54 -1.65
C LEU A 24 0.35 7.65 -2.13
N ASP A 25 0.38 8.74 -1.39
CA ASP A 25 1.36 9.79 -1.60
C ASP A 25 2.78 9.33 -1.21
N ASN A 26 3.79 9.83 -1.93
CA ASN A 26 5.19 9.48 -1.68
C ASN A 26 5.63 9.84 -0.25
N GLY A 27 5.08 10.88 0.35
CA GLY A 27 5.36 11.26 1.74
C GLY A 27 4.81 10.28 2.77
N ILE A 28 3.79 9.49 2.43
CA ILE A 28 3.31 8.37 3.26
C ILE A 28 4.30 7.22 3.13
N VAL A 29 4.65 6.82 1.90
CA VAL A 29 5.54 5.68 1.62
C VAL A 29 6.96 5.91 2.14
N ALA A 30 7.47 7.13 2.03
CA ALA A 30 8.81 7.52 2.45
C ALA A 30 8.91 7.88 3.95
N ALA A 31 7.93 7.52 4.76
CA ALA A 31 7.97 7.81 6.18
C ALA A 31 9.15 7.12 6.89
N HIS A 32 9.88 7.88 7.71
CA HIS A 32 11.13 7.44 8.35
C HIS A 32 10.94 6.33 9.41
N SER A 33 9.72 6.13 9.92
CA SER A 33 9.42 5.10 10.91
C SER A 33 8.07 4.44 10.64
N LEU A 34 7.91 3.19 11.08
CA LEU A 34 6.64 2.46 10.98
C LEU A 34 5.50 3.18 11.69
N HIS A 35 5.80 3.86 12.80
CA HIS A 35 4.82 4.66 13.52
C HIS A 35 4.31 5.84 12.67
N ASN A 36 5.24 6.59 12.07
CA ASN A 36 4.91 7.72 11.20
C ASN A 36 4.18 7.25 9.92
N PHE A 37 4.61 6.12 9.35
CA PHE A 37 3.92 5.49 8.23
C PHE A 37 2.46 5.16 8.58
N LYS A 38 2.24 4.53 9.73
CA LYS A 38 0.90 4.16 10.21
C LYS A 38 0.02 5.39 10.40
N GLU A 39 0.52 6.43 11.08
CA GLU A 39 -0.23 7.66 11.32
C GLU A 39 -0.67 8.34 10.00
N LYS A 40 0.27 8.49 9.06
CA LYS A 40 -0.02 9.08 7.74
C LYS A 40 -1.00 8.23 6.93
N LEU A 41 -0.87 6.91 6.99
CA LEU A 41 -1.77 5.98 6.31
C LEU A 41 -3.19 6.02 6.90
N ASP A 42 -3.32 6.10 8.23
CA ASP A 42 -4.60 6.19 8.92
C ASP A 42 -5.32 7.51 8.56
N LYS A 43 -4.58 8.63 8.52
CA LYS A 43 -5.09 9.93 8.02
C LYS A 43 -5.56 9.84 6.57
N TRP A 44 -4.78 9.21 5.68
CA TRP A 44 -5.18 9.02 4.27
C TRP A 44 -6.42 8.13 4.13
N ARG A 45 -6.56 7.07 4.94
CA ARG A 45 -7.71 6.14 4.87
C ARG A 45 -9.00 6.71 5.39
N HIS A 46 -8.94 7.52 6.43
CA HIS A 46 -10.12 7.95 7.19
C HIS A 46 -10.43 9.44 7.04
N GLY A 47 -9.61 10.17 6.28
CA GLY A 47 -9.59 11.63 6.28
C GLY A 47 -8.94 12.17 7.55
N ASP A 48 -8.71 13.48 7.58
CA ASP A 48 -8.38 14.16 8.83
C ASP A 48 -9.61 14.08 9.73
N ARG A 49 -9.60 13.12 10.67
CA ARG A 49 -10.67 12.91 11.67
C ARG A 49 -10.60 13.97 12.79
N THR A 50 -10.06 15.15 12.51
CA THR A 50 -10.15 16.32 13.38
C THR A 50 -11.57 16.91 13.29
N LEU A 51 -12.51 16.19 13.87
CA LEU A 51 -13.86 16.63 14.22
C LEU A 51 -14.08 16.34 15.70
#